data_AF-A0A967QJQ9-F1
#
_entry.id   AF-A0A967QJQ9-F1
#
_cell.length_a   1.000
_cell.length_b   1.000
_cell.length_c   1.000
_cell.angle_alpha   90.00
_cell.angle_beta   90.00
_cell.angle_gamma   90.00
#
_symmetry.space_group_name_H-M   'P 1'
#
loop_
_entity.id
_entity.type
_entity.pdbx_description
1 polymer ?
#
loop_
_entity_poly.entity_id
_entity_poly.type
_entity_poly.pdbx_seq_one_letter_code
_entity_poly.pdbx_strand_id
1 'polypeptide(L)'
;MRDSRWLRLVALLLAFGLIAAACGDDDDADAGDSGDSGDSGDDGLIFEGQTVNILTPETATEAESFLAGLQPFLDRTGLEVNLNSTRDATTELNIALEAGDPPDVVIIPQPGRTLTFCDDGSAIPVPQATLDNLQDQYDAAWWTLGSGS
;
A
#
# COMPACT_ATOMS: atom_id res chain seq x y z
N MET A 1 65.35 16.91 24.23
CA MET A 1 64.87 17.07 22.83
C MET A 1 64.64 15.67 22.30
N ARG A 2 63.39 15.21 22.37
CA ARG A 2 62.90 13.92 21.87
C ARG A 2 61.80 14.26 20.88
N ASP A 3 61.88 13.67 19.70
CA ASP A 3 61.61 14.38 18.46
C ASP A 3 60.12 14.39 18.11
N SER A 4 59.56 15.58 17.87
CA SER A 4 58.16 15.82 17.44
C SER A 4 57.81 15.13 16.11
N ARG A 5 58.81 14.61 15.39
CA ARG A 5 58.67 13.85 14.15
C ARG A 5 58.19 12.41 14.38
N TRP A 6 58.37 11.87 15.59
CA TRP A 6 57.87 10.54 15.97
C TRP A 6 56.37 10.56 16.31
N LEU A 7 55.89 11.63 16.94
CA LEU A 7 54.44 11.83 17.20
C LEU A 7 53.62 11.92 15.91
N ARG A 8 54.18 12.46 14.82
CA ARG A 8 53.49 12.59 13.53
C ARG A 8 53.34 11.25 12.77
N LEU A 9 54.25 10.29 13.02
CA LEU A 9 54.17 8.95 12.41
C LEU A 9 53.21 8.02 13.17
N VAL A 10 53.08 8.19 14.50
CA VAL A 10 52.10 7.46 15.32
C VAL A 10 50.67 7.90 14.99
N ALA A 11 50.44 9.19 14.73
CA ALA A 11 49.12 9.71 14.36
C ALA A 11 48.63 9.23 12.98
N LEU A 12 49.53 8.97 12.03
CA LEU A 12 49.20 8.47 10.68
C LEU A 12 48.91 6.95 10.68
N LEU A 13 49.52 6.18 11.58
CA LEU A 13 49.24 4.75 11.76
C LEU A 13 47.91 4.50 12.48
N LEU A 14 47.46 5.42 13.35
CA LEU A 14 46.17 5.30 14.05
C LEU A 14 44.96 5.60 13.14
N ALA A 15 45.15 6.39 12.09
CA ALA A 15 44.09 6.72 11.13
C ALA A 15 43.83 5.61 10.08
N PHE A 16 44.79 4.69 9.86
CA PHE A 16 44.65 3.58 8.91
C PHE A 16 44.10 2.28 9.53
N GLY A 17 43.87 2.27 10.86
CA GLY A 17 43.36 1.10 11.60
C GLY A 17 41.84 1.04 11.75
N LEU A 18 41.09 2.04 11.26
CA LEU A 18 39.66 2.20 11.53
C LEU A 18 38.73 1.58 10.46
N ILE A 19 39.25 0.69 9.62
CA ILE A 19 38.48 0.06 8.51
C ILE A 19 38.31 -1.47 8.67
N ALA A 20 38.86 -2.08 9.73
CA ALA A 20 38.85 -3.55 9.89
C ALA A 20 38.11 -4.08 11.13
N ALA A 21 37.20 -3.32 11.73
CA ALA A 21 36.44 -3.75 12.92
C ALA A 21 34.94 -3.41 12.87
N ALA A 22 34.35 -3.31 11.68
CA ALA A 22 32.88 -3.18 11.53
C ALA A 22 32.19 -4.51 11.16
N CYS A 23 32.87 -5.64 11.38
CA CYS A 23 32.24 -6.96 11.43
C CYS A 23 32.72 -7.63 12.72
N GLY A 24 31.86 -7.61 13.73
CA GLY A 24 32.15 -8.09 15.10
C GLY A 24 31.00 -7.76 16.06
N ASP A 25 29.87 -8.43 15.85
CA ASP A 25 29.09 -9.20 16.85
C ASP A 25 28.97 -8.63 18.28
N ASP A 26 27.81 -8.04 18.62
CA ASP A 26 26.92 -8.41 19.75
C ASP A 26 25.79 -7.36 19.96
N ASP A 27 24.56 -7.82 19.75
CA ASP A 27 23.26 -7.51 20.38
C ASP A 27 22.95 -6.11 20.96
N ASP A 28 22.12 -5.35 20.24
CA ASP A 28 20.77 -4.89 20.65
C ASP A 28 20.29 -3.87 19.60
N ALA A 29 19.86 -4.39 18.46
CA ALA A 29 19.06 -3.64 17.52
C ALA A 29 17.61 -4.06 17.76
N ASP A 30 16.87 -3.22 18.48
CA ASP A 30 15.40 -3.15 18.41
C ASP A 30 15.06 -2.72 16.97
N ALA A 31 15.20 -3.69 16.06
CA ALA A 31 14.69 -3.64 14.73
C ALA A 31 13.18 -3.61 14.89
N GLY A 32 12.62 -2.42 14.69
CA GLY A 32 11.19 -2.21 14.59
C GLY A 32 10.60 -3.34 13.76
N ASP A 33 9.64 -4.01 14.40
CA ASP A 33 8.68 -4.94 13.84
C ASP A 33 8.29 -4.42 12.44
N SER A 34 8.99 -4.94 11.44
CA SER A 34 8.56 -4.85 10.07
C SER A 34 7.36 -5.76 10.05
N GLY A 35 6.19 -5.14 10.22
CA GLY A 35 4.92 -5.82 10.28
C GLY A 35 4.95 -6.96 9.29
N ASP A 36 4.79 -8.16 9.85
CA ASP A 36 4.39 -9.35 9.13
C ASP A 36 3.36 -8.88 8.11
N SER A 37 3.78 -8.79 6.85
CA SER A 37 2.88 -8.53 5.75
C SER A 37 2.07 -9.80 5.70
N GLY A 38 0.98 -9.80 6.47
CA GLY A 38 0.16 -10.96 6.73
C GLY A 38 -0.02 -11.68 5.42
N ASP A 39 0.55 -12.89 5.37
CA ASP A 39 0.34 -13.86 4.32
C ASP A 39 -1.16 -14.19 4.34
N SER A 40 -1.94 -13.29 3.75
CA SER A 40 -3.38 -13.35 3.72
C SER A 40 -3.74 -14.30 2.58
N GLY A 41 -3.66 -15.59 2.91
CA GLY A 41 -4.42 -16.69 2.33
C GLY A 41 -4.89 -16.53 0.89
N ASP A 42 -3.96 -16.35 -0.05
CA ASP A 42 -4.27 -16.41 -1.49
C ASP A 42 -4.03 -17.80 -2.09
N ASP A 43 -3.58 -18.77 -1.30
CA ASP A 43 -3.21 -20.13 -1.71
C ASP A 43 -4.20 -20.76 -2.72
N GLY A 44 -3.98 -20.48 -4.02
CA GLY A 44 -4.76 -20.99 -5.14
C GLY A 44 -5.79 -20.06 -5.80
N LEU A 45 -5.82 -18.76 -5.52
CA LEU A 45 -6.69 -17.81 -6.25
C LEU A 45 -6.13 -17.55 -7.66
N ILE A 46 -6.82 -18.05 -8.69
CA ILE A 46 -6.47 -17.85 -10.10
C ILE A 46 -7.62 -17.15 -10.83
N PHE A 47 -7.33 -15.98 -11.41
CA PHE A 47 -8.27 -15.11 -12.11
C PHE A 47 -7.88 -14.86 -13.57
N GLU A 48 -7.03 -15.70 -14.17
CA GLU A 48 -6.60 -15.55 -15.57
C GLU A 48 -7.77 -15.32 -16.54
N GLY A 49 -7.66 -14.27 -17.36
CA GLY A 49 -8.68 -13.87 -18.33
C GLY A 49 -9.85 -13.08 -17.74
N GLN A 50 -9.81 -12.72 -16.45
CA GLN A 50 -10.74 -11.80 -15.83
C GLN A 50 -10.11 -10.41 -15.72
N THR A 51 -10.91 -9.38 -15.98
CA THR A 51 -10.51 -7.97 -15.89
C THR A 51 -11.45 -7.25 -14.93
N VAL A 52 -10.89 -6.45 -14.02
CA VAL A 52 -11.64 -5.54 -13.15
C VAL A 52 -11.47 -4.11 -13.66
N ASN A 53 -12.56 -3.39 -13.85
CA ASN A 53 -12.56 -1.98 -14.22
C ASN A 53 -12.57 -1.10 -12.97
N ILE A 54 -11.52 -0.30 -12.80
CA ILE A 54 -11.35 0.58 -11.65
C ILE A 54 -11.40 2.04 -12.10
N LEU A 55 -12.31 2.82 -11.53
CA LEU A 55 -12.37 4.28 -11.71
C LEU A 55 -11.67 4.98 -10.54
N THR A 56 -10.70 5.84 -10.81
CA THR A 56 -9.90 6.49 -9.76
C THR A 56 -9.56 7.96 -10.07
N PRO A 57 -9.44 8.83 -9.05
CA PRO A 57 -8.94 10.19 -9.21
C PRO A 57 -7.42 10.30 -9.23
N GLU A 58 -6.70 9.21 -8.95
CA GLU A 58 -5.24 9.15 -9.06
C GLU A 58 -4.84 9.30 -10.53
N THR A 59 -3.88 10.18 -10.84
CA THR A 59 -3.45 10.41 -12.23
C THR A 59 -1.93 10.46 -12.33
N ALA A 60 -1.42 10.27 -13.55
CA ALA A 60 0.02 10.28 -13.83
C ALA A 60 0.79 9.36 -12.85
N THR A 61 1.76 9.90 -12.13
CA THR A 61 2.61 9.14 -11.19
C THR A 61 1.83 8.52 -10.03
N GLU A 62 0.67 9.08 -9.64
CA GLU A 62 -0.19 8.49 -8.60
C GLU A 62 -0.84 7.19 -9.11
N ALA A 63 -1.35 7.20 -10.35
CA ALA A 63 -1.93 6.02 -10.98
C ALA A 63 -0.88 4.91 -11.20
N GLU A 64 0.34 5.28 -11.61
CA GLU A 64 1.47 4.35 -11.72
C GLU A 64 1.79 3.71 -10.37
N SER A 65 1.84 4.52 -9.30
CA SER A 65 2.13 4.03 -7.94
C SER A 65 1.01 3.13 -7.41
N PHE A 66 -0.25 3.47 -7.69
CA PHE A 66 -1.40 2.66 -7.34
C PHE A 66 -1.32 1.27 -8.00
N LEU A 67 -1.09 1.21 -9.31
CA LEU A 67 -0.93 -0.07 -10.02
C LEU A 67 0.29 -0.85 -9.53
N ALA A 68 1.42 -0.18 -9.28
CA ALA A 68 2.60 -0.84 -8.75
C ALA A 68 2.34 -1.52 -7.39
N GLY A 69 1.49 -0.92 -6.54
CA GLY A 69 1.06 -1.51 -5.27
C GLY A 69 0.19 -2.76 -5.45
N LEU A 70 -0.59 -2.83 -6.53
CA LEU A 70 -1.42 -4.00 -6.85
C LEU A 70 -0.64 -5.10 -7.59
N GLN A 71 0.45 -4.74 -8.27
CA GLN A 71 1.17 -5.63 -9.19
C GLN A 71 1.53 -7.01 -8.60
N PRO A 72 2.02 -7.14 -7.35
CA PRO A 72 2.31 -8.45 -6.78
C PRO A 72 1.09 -9.39 -6.70
N PHE A 73 -0.09 -8.83 -6.43
CA PHE A 73 -1.35 -9.57 -6.44
C PHE A 73 -1.79 -9.93 -7.86
N LEU A 74 -1.65 -9.00 -8.81
CA LEU A 74 -1.99 -9.25 -10.22
C LEU A 74 -1.09 -10.34 -10.82
N ASP A 75 0.22 -10.29 -10.59
CA ASP A 75 1.19 -11.28 -11.07
C ASP A 75 0.93 -12.68 -10.51
N ARG A 76 0.55 -12.75 -9.22
CA ARG A 76 0.29 -14.02 -8.54
C ARG A 76 -1.00 -14.67 -8.98
N THR A 77 -2.05 -13.87 -9.21
CA THR A 77 -3.40 -14.38 -9.47
C THR A 77 -3.75 -14.43 -10.96
N GLY A 78 -3.04 -13.70 -11.82
CA GLY A 78 -3.38 -13.53 -13.24
C GLY A 78 -4.57 -12.61 -13.51
N LEU A 79 -5.03 -11.86 -12.50
CA LEU A 79 -6.08 -10.85 -12.66
C LEU A 79 -5.56 -9.67 -13.48
N GLU A 80 -6.38 -9.17 -14.40
CA GLU A 80 -6.11 -7.92 -15.11
C GLU A 80 -6.88 -6.74 -14.51
N VAL A 81 -6.30 -5.55 -14.57
CA VAL A 81 -6.95 -4.31 -14.13
C VAL A 81 -7.00 -3.33 -15.29
N ASN A 82 -8.20 -2.85 -15.61
CA ASN A 82 -8.41 -1.70 -16.47
C ASN A 82 -8.62 -0.46 -15.60
N LEU A 83 -7.60 0.39 -15.51
CA LEU A 83 -7.63 1.59 -14.68
C LEU A 83 -8.08 2.81 -15.49
N ASN A 84 -9.29 3.32 -15.23
CA ASN A 84 -9.74 4.62 -15.69
C ASN A 84 -9.36 5.71 -14.67
N SER A 85 -8.43 6.58 -15.05
CA SER A 85 -7.86 7.63 -14.20
C SER A 85 -8.32 9.03 -14.63
N THR A 86 -9.07 9.72 -13.78
CA THR A 86 -9.64 11.04 -14.07
C THR A 86 -9.86 11.86 -12.81
N ARG A 87 -9.45 13.13 -12.80
CA ARG A 87 -9.69 14.04 -11.65
C ARG A 87 -11.17 14.26 -11.37
N ASP A 88 -12.03 13.99 -12.36
CA ASP A 88 -13.48 14.12 -12.27
C ASP A 88 -14.19 12.77 -12.00
N ALA A 89 -13.50 11.79 -11.41
CA ALA A 89 -14.00 10.42 -11.18
C ALA A 89 -15.43 10.33 -10.60
N THR A 90 -15.80 11.20 -9.66
CA THR A 90 -17.19 11.18 -9.13
C THR A 90 -18.22 11.66 -10.14
N THR A 91 -17.88 12.65 -10.97
CA THR A 91 -18.77 13.10 -12.04
C THR A 91 -18.97 11.98 -13.06
N GLU A 92 -17.89 11.31 -13.46
CA GLU A 92 -17.95 10.16 -14.37
C GLU A 92 -18.72 8.98 -13.76
N LEU A 93 -18.53 8.69 -12.47
CA LEU A 93 -19.30 7.66 -11.76
C LEU A 93 -20.81 7.93 -11.84
N ASN A 94 -21.25 9.16 -11.59
CA ASN A 94 -22.68 9.51 -11.67
C ASN A 94 -23.23 9.30 -13.09
N ILE A 95 -22.47 9.68 -14.12
CA ILE A 95 -22.86 9.47 -15.52
C ILE A 95 -22.96 7.97 -15.82
N ALA A 96 -21.98 7.17 -15.37
CA ALA A 96 -21.95 5.73 -15.56
C ALA A 96 -23.14 5.02 -14.85
N LEU A 97 -23.47 5.45 -13.63
CA LEU A 97 -24.64 4.98 -12.89
C LEU A 97 -25.94 5.31 -13.62
N GLU A 98 -26.09 6.54 -14.12
CA GLU A 98 -27.28 6.95 -14.91
C GLU A 98 -27.40 6.16 -16.21
N ALA A 99 -26.27 5.83 -16.85
CA ALA A 99 -26.21 5.00 -18.05
C ALA A 99 -26.44 3.51 -17.79
N GLY A 100 -26.41 3.06 -16.53
CA GLY A 100 -26.53 1.65 -16.15
C GLY A 100 -25.27 0.82 -16.47
N ASP A 101 -24.11 1.46 -16.54
CA ASP A 101 -22.81 0.84 -16.85
C ASP A 101 -21.73 1.28 -15.85
N PRO A 102 -21.90 1.01 -14.53
CA PRO A 102 -20.94 1.43 -13.52
C PRO A 102 -19.62 0.65 -13.59
N PRO A 103 -18.50 1.20 -13.09
CA PRO A 103 -17.27 0.44 -12.91
C PRO A 103 -17.44 -0.65 -11.85
N ASP A 104 -16.56 -1.66 -11.89
CA ASP A 104 -16.53 -2.71 -10.86
C ASP A 104 -16.08 -2.16 -9.50
N VAL A 105 -15.11 -1.24 -9.52
CA VAL A 105 -14.59 -0.56 -8.32
C VAL A 105 -14.40 0.93 -8.61
N VAL A 106 -14.70 1.77 -7.61
CA VAL A 106 -14.39 3.20 -7.66
C VAL A 106 -13.68 3.65 -6.40
N ILE A 107 -12.63 4.47 -6.57
CA ILE A 107 -11.91 5.11 -5.46
C ILE A 107 -12.52 6.48 -5.19
N ILE A 108 -13.07 6.67 -3.99
CA ILE A 108 -13.69 7.92 -3.55
C ILE A 108 -12.93 8.44 -2.33
N PRO A 109 -12.13 9.51 -2.45
CA PRO A 109 -11.33 10.04 -1.34
C PRO A 109 -12.14 10.63 -0.17
N GLN A 110 -13.45 10.79 -0.35
CA GLN A 110 -14.35 11.45 0.59
C GLN A 110 -15.30 10.42 1.23
N PRO A 111 -15.05 9.98 2.47
CA PRO A 111 -15.85 8.94 3.12
C PRO A 111 -17.35 9.26 3.18
N GLY A 112 -17.70 10.51 3.50
CA GLY A 112 -19.11 10.93 3.54
C GLY A 112 -19.84 10.80 2.19
N ARG A 113 -19.11 10.93 1.07
CA ARG A 113 -19.67 10.72 -0.26
C ARG A 113 -19.84 9.25 -0.59
N THR A 114 -18.93 8.39 -0.14
CA THR A 114 -19.11 6.93 -0.21
C THR A 114 -20.38 6.51 0.52
N LEU A 115 -20.64 7.03 1.72
CA LEU A 115 -21.86 6.73 2.47
C LEU A 115 -23.13 7.15 1.71
N THR A 116 -23.10 8.26 0.96
CA THR A 116 -24.26 8.66 0.13
C THR A 116 -24.60 7.60 -0.92
N PHE A 117 -23.59 7.01 -1.58
CA PHE A 117 -23.79 5.93 -2.54
C PHE A 117 -24.22 4.60 -1.89
N CYS A 118 -23.88 4.38 -0.62
CA CYS A 118 -24.41 3.26 0.15
C CYS A 118 -25.90 3.47 0.47
N ASP A 119 -26.26 4.66 0.94
CA ASP A 119 -27.62 5.01 1.35
C ASP A 119 -28.61 5.01 0.16
N ASP A 120 -28.17 5.41 -1.02
CA ASP A 120 -28.99 5.42 -2.24
C ASP A 120 -29.03 4.06 -2.98
N GLY A 121 -28.24 3.08 -2.53
CA GLY A 121 -28.20 1.73 -3.08
C GLY A 121 -27.32 1.56 -4.32
N SER A 122 -26.50 2.56 -4.67
CA SER A 122 -25.54 2.48 -5.79
C SER A 122 -24.30 1.63 -5.45
N ALA A 123 -24.02 1.40 -4.17
CA ALA A 123 -22.90 0.56 -3.73
C ALA A 123 -23.33 -0.88 -3.39
N ILE A 124 -22.46 -1.84 -3.72
CA ILE A 124 -22.65 -3.25 -3.35
C ILE A 124 -22.12 -3.47 -1.92
N PRO A 125 -22.89 -4.06 -0.99
CA PRO A 125 -22.42 -4.36 0.35
C PRO A 125 -21.23 -5.33 0.32
N VAL A 126 -20.19 -5.02 1.10
CA VAL A 126 -19.06 -5.92 1.28
C VAL A 126 -19.53 -7.22 1.95
N PRO A 127 -19.14 -8.40 1.46
CA PRO A 127 -19.53 -9.67 2.07
C PRO A 127 -19.09 -9.76 3.54
N GLN A 128 -19.95 -10.32 4.40
CA GLN A 128 -19.63 -10.45 5.84
C GLN A 128 -18.33 -11.21 6.08
N ALA A 129 -18.07 -12.27 5.31
CA ALA A 129 -16.82 -13.03 5.42
C ALA A 129 -15.58 -12.16 5.17
N THR A 130 -15.66 -11.17 4.27
CA THR A 130 -14.57 -10.22 4.06
C THR A 130 -14.40 -9.31 5.27
N LEU A 131 -15.50 -8.79 5.83
CA LEU A 131 -15.45 -7.95 7.03
C LEU A 131 -14.86 -8.68 8.24
N ASP A 132 -15.22 -9.96 8.41
CA ASP A 132 -14.70 -10.80 9.49
C ASP A 132 -13.19 -10.99 9.38
N ASN A 133 -12.64 -11.09 8.16
CA ASN A 133 -11.18 -11.19 7.93
C ASN A 133 -10.44 -9.87 8.19
N LEU A 134 -11.13 -8.72 8.09
CA LEU A 134 -10.52 -7.39 8.27
C LEU A 134 -10.63 -6.88 9.71
N GLN A 135 -11.44 -7.50 10.57
CA GLN A 135 -11.79 -6.97 11.89
C GLN A 135 -10.56 -6.62 12.73
N ASP A 136 -9.55 -7.50 12.74
CA ASP A 136 -8.32 -7.33 13.52
C ASP A 136 -7.22 -6.58 12.77
N GLN A 137 -7.44 -6.22 11.49
CA GLN A 137 -6.44 -5.57 10.63
C GLN A 137 -6.49 -4.04 10.68
N TYR A 138 -7.54 -3.47 11.29
CA TYR A 138 -7.77 -2.03 11.31
C TYR A 138 -8.19 -1.53 12.69
N ASP A 139 -7.67 -0.37 13.09
CA ASP A 139 -8.12 0.33 14.29
C ASP A 139 -9.61 0.69 14.21
N ALA A 140 -10.25 0.77 15.38
CA ALA A 140 -11.66 1.13 15.50
C ALA A 140 -12.04 2.46 14.80
N ALA A 141 -11.11 3.42 14.71
CA ALA A 141 -11.34 4.68 14.02
C ALA A 141 -11.63 4.50 12.52
N TRP A 142 -10.97 3.53 11.87
CA TRP A 142 -11.22 3.22 10.46
C TRP A 142 -12.56 2.54 10.26
N TRP A 143 -12.96 1.68 11.19
CA TRP A 143 -14.28 1.06 11.21
C TRP A 143 -15.41 2.09 11.36
N THR A 144 -15.27 3.05 12.28
CA THR A 144 -16.23 4.15 12.43
C THR A 144 -16.32 4.99 11.15
N LEU A 145 -15.18 5.29 10.52
CA LEU A 145 -15.17 6.06 9.28
C LEU A 145 -15.86 5.34 8.11
N GLY A 146 -15.62 4.03 7.96
CA GLY A 146 -16.16 3.22 6.88
C GLY A 146 -17.62 2.82 7.05
N SER A 147 -18.10 2.67 8.29
CA SER A 147 -19.49 2.32 8.60
C SER A 147 -20.41 3.55 8.73
N GLY A 148 -19.84 4.74 8.92
CA GLY A 148 -20.61 5.96 9.14
C GLY A 148 -21.23 6.07 10.54
N SER A 149 -20.80 5.24 11.50
CA SER A 149 -21.33 5.18 12.87
C SER A 149 -20.28 4.88 13.93
#